data_AF-A0A1I6KRK6-F1
#
_entry.id   AF-A0A1I6KRK6-F1
#
_cell.length_a   1.000
_cell.length_b   1.000
_cell.length_c   1.000
_cell.angle_alpha   90.00
_cell.angle_beta   90.00
_cell.angle_gamma   90.00
#
_symmetry.space_group_name_H-M   'P 1'
#
loop_
_entity.id
_entity.type
_entity.pdbx_description
1 polymer ?
#
loop_
_entity_poly.entity_id
_entity_poly.type
_entity_poly.pdbx_seq_one_letter_code
_entity_poly.pdbx_strand_id
1 'polypeptide(L)'
;MTQWGSKYLGDQGYSAIDIIRYYYGNNMFIKTATEVSGVPSSWPGTDLKVGTRSDKVRQMQQQLNVITKGYPLIPKLVEDGIFGKKTEEAVKKFQGVFGLPQTGIVDYPTWYKISEIYVGVSRIAELQ
;
A
#
# COMPACT_ATOMS: atom_id res chain seq x y z
N MET A 1 -32.68 0.81 6.73
CA MET A 1 -31.40 1.44 6.34
C MET A 1 -31.02 0.92 4.97
N THR A 2 -31.02 1.78 3.96
CA THR A 2 -31.06 1.39 2.55
C THR A 2 -29.69 0.89 2.09
N GLN A 3 -29.57 -0.41 1.83
CA GLN A 3 -28.40 -1.03 1.18
C GLN A 3 -28.11 -0.49 -0.24
N TRP A 4 -28.93 0.45 -0.73
CA TRP A 4 -28.92 0.96 -2.10
C TRP A 4 -28.78 2.48 -2.21
N GLY A 5 -28.74 3.21 -1.08
CA GLY A 5 -28.76 4.67 -1.10
C GLY A 5 -27.52 5.29 -1.76
N SER A 6 -26.34 4.72 -1.54
CA SER A 6 -25.09 5.15 -2.20
C SER A 6 -25.09 4.87 -3.70
N LYS A 7 -25.68 3.75 -4.15
CA LYS A 7 -25.84 3.44 -5.57
C LYS A 7 -26.74 4.48 -6.26
N TYR A 8 -27.90 4.77 -5.68
CA TYR A 8 -28.83 5.76 -6.23
C TYR A 8 -28.18 7.15 -6.38
N LEU A 9 -27.42 7.60 -5.37
CA LEU A 9 -26.69 8.87 -5.45
C LEU A 9 -25.61 8.84 -6.53
N GLY A 10 -24.92 7.72 -6.71
CA GLY A 10 -23.99 7.51 -7.83
C GLY A 10 -24.69 7.58 -9.19
N ASP A 11 -25.85 6.93 -9.34
CA ASP A 11 -26.68 6.97 -10.56
C ASP A 11 -27.21 8.40 -10.85
N GLN A 12 -27.29 9.27 -9.84
CA GLN A 12 -27.62 10.70 -9.96
C GLN A 12 -26.39 11.60 -10.19
N GLY A 13 -25.19 11.03 -10.35
CA GLY A 13 -23.96 11.76 -10.67
C GLY A 13 -23.17 12.30 -9.49
N TYR A 14 -23.49 11.90 -8.24
CA TYR A 14 -22.71 12.28 -7.07
C TYR A 14 -21.35 11.57 -7.08
N SER A 15 -20.27 12.31 -6.80
CA SER A 15 -18.96 11.69 -6.61
C SER A 15 -18.92 10.88 -5.31
N ALA A 16 -17.95 9.97 -5.19
CA ALA A 16 -17.75 9.21 -3.95
C ALA A 16 -17.57 10.13 -2.72
N ILE A 17 -16.93 11.29 -2.90
CA ILE A 17 -16.75 12.28 -1.83
C ILE A 17 -18.08 12.94 -1.47
N ASP A 18 -18.91 13.26 -2.47
CA ASP A 18 -20.23 13.86 -2.24
C ASP A 18 -21.16 12.89 -1.53
N ILE A 19 -21.10 11.60 -1.88
CA ILE A 19 -21.86 10.53 -1.20
C ILE A 19 -21.42 10.40 0.27
N ILE A 20 -20.11 10.42 0.54
CA ILE A 20 -19.58 10.39 1.91
C ILE A 20 -20.08 11.61 2.70
N ARG A 21 -19.99 12.81 2.12
CA ARG A 21 -20.49 14.04 2.76
C ARG A 21 -21.99 14.05 2.96
N TYR A 22 -22.76 13.44 2.05
CA TYR A 22 -24.21 13.31 2.16
C TYR A 22 -24.63 12.50 3.40
N TYR A 23 -23.93 11.40 3.69
CA TYR A 23 -24.27 10.54 4.82
C TYR A 23 -23.67 10.97 6.16
N TYR A 24 -22.48 11.56 6.15
CA TYR A 24 -21.69 11.80 7.36
C TYR A 24 -21.45 13.28 7.64
N GLY A 25 -21.98 14.17 6.79
CA GLY A 25 -21.84 15.62 6.92
C GLY A 25 -20.49 16.17 6.43
N ASN A 26 -20.44 17.49 6.26
CA ASN A 26 -19.26 18.20 5.73
C ASN A 26 -18.12 18.36 6.75
N ASN A 27 -18.34 18.01 8.02
CA ASN A 27 -17.35 18.14 9.08
C ASN A 27 -16.31 17.00 9.07
N MET A 28 -16.46 16.03 8.17
CA MET A 28 -15.46 14.99 7.97
C MET A 28 -14.21 15.59 7.31
N PHE A 29 -13.07 15.47 7.99
CA PHE A 29 -11.78 15.83 7.41
C PHE A 29 -11.37 14.78 6.37
N ILE A 30 -11.71 15.04 5.11
CA ILE A 30 -11.28 14.22 3.98
C ILE A 30 -9.99 14.85 3.45
N LYS A 31 -8.85 14.20 3.74
CA LYS A 31 -7.55 14.62 3.21
C LYS A 31 -7.46 14.23 1.73
N THR A 32 -8.01 15.05 0.85
CA THR A 32 -7.74 14.99 -0.59
C THR A 32 -6.38 15.62 -0.86
N ALA A 33 -5.35 14.79 -1.03
CA ALA A 33 -4.15 15.24 -1.72
C ALA A 33 -4.50 15.47 -3.20
N THR A 34 -3.88 16.47 -3.84
CA THR A 34 -4.08 16.82 -5.27
C THR A 34 -3.92 15.61 -6.19
N GLU A 35 -3.26 14.57 -5.69
CA GLU A 35 -3.44 13.17 -6.08
C GLU A 35 -3.40 12.26 -4.83
N VAL A 36 -4.30 11.28 -4.72
CA VAL A 36 -3.98 10.05 -3.97
C VAL A 36 -3.18 9.11 -4.90
N SER A 37 -2.15 9.63 -5.56
CA SER A 37 -1.17 8.83 -6.34
C SER A 37 -0.19 8.10 -5.40
N GLY A 38 -0.20 8.46 -4.12
CA GLY A 38 0.78 7.99 -3.15
C GLY A 38 0.53 6.60 -2.54
N VAL A 39 -0.70 6.11 -2.42
CA VAL A 39 -0.89 4.71 -1.96
C VAL A 39 -0.73 3.83 -3.18
N PRO A 40 0.41 3.16 -3.38
CA PRO A 40 0.66 2.46 -4.61
C PRO A 40 -0.15 1.17 -4.50
N SER A 41 -1.38 1.20 -5.02
CA SER A 41 -2.28 0.06 -5.15
C SER A 41 -2.82 -0.52 -3.84
N SER A 42 -4.10 -0.90 -3.85
CA SER A 42 -4.72 -1.58 -2.71
C SER A 42 -4.15 -3.00 -2.53
N TRP A 43 -4.25 -3.52 -1.30
CA TRP A 43 -3.90 -4.91 -1.01
C TRP A 43 -4.69 -5.85 -1.94
N PRO A 44 -4.06 -6.86 -2.56
CA PRO A 44 -4.68 -7.68 -3.61
C PRO A 44 -5.75 -8.67 -3.13
N GLY A 45 -6.15 -8.63 -1.86
CA GLY A 45 -7.12 -9.57 -1.28
C GLY A 45 -6.53 -10.94 -0.89
N THR A 46 -5.24 -11.15 -1.15
CA THR A 46 -4.51 -12.39 -0.82
C THR A 46 -3.08 -12.08 -0.39
N ASP A 47 -2.53 -12.93 0.47
CA ASP A 47 -1.16 -12.78 0.96
C ASP A 47 -0.12 -13.07 -0.13
N LEU A 48 0.95 -12.27 -0.15
CA LEU A 48 2.11 -12.56 -0.99
C LEU A 48 3.13 -13.37 -0.19
N LYS A 49 3.51 -14.53 -0.72
CA LYS A 49 4.42 -15.49 -0.07
C LYS A 49 5.22 -16.23 -1.13
N VAL A 50 6.19 -17.03 -0.70
CA VAL A 50 7.04 -17.82 -1.61
C VAL A 50 6.19 -18.60 -2.63
N GLY A 51 6.51 -18.42 -3.90
CA GLY A 51 5.80 -19.02 -5.03
C GLY A 51 4.76 -18.10 -5.68
N THR A 52 4.31 -17.04 -5.02
CA THR A 52 3.40 -16.06 -5.63
C THR A 52 4.10 -15.34 -6.79
N ARG A 53 3.39 -15.23 -7.92
CA ARG A 53 3.84 -14.49 -9.11
C ARG A 53 2.74 -13.56 -9.56
N SER A 54 2.98 -12.25 -9.51
CA SER A 54 2.00 -11.25 -9.92
C SER A 54 2.62 -9.86 -10.03
N ASP A 55 1.91 -8.94 -10.69
CA ASP A 55 2.31 -7.53 -10.74
C ASP A 55 2.31 -6.87 -9.35
N LYS A 56 1.52 -7.41 -8.41
CA LYS A 56 1.50 -6.96 -7.01
C LYS A 56 2.80 -7.32 -6.29
N VAL A 57 3.41 -8.46 -6.60
CA VAL A 57 4.76 -8.78 -6.12
C VAL A 57 5.77 -7.80 -6.70
N ARG A 58 5.72 -7.52 -8.00
CA ARG A 58 6.63 -6.57 -8.66
C ARG A 58 6.54 -5.19 -8.04
N GLN A 59 5.33 -4.72 -7.82
CA GLN A 59 5.07 -3.44 -7.18
C GLN A 59 5.60 -3.37 -5.74
N MET A 60 5.40 -4.42 -4.95
CA MET A 60 5.97 -4.49 -3.60
C MET A 60 7.50 -4.53 -3.64
N GLN A 61 8.12 -5.25 -4.58
CA GLN A 61 9.58 -5.27 -4.78
C GLN A 61 10.11 -3.87 -5.10
N GLN A 62 9.43 -3.12 -5.97
CA GLN A 62 9.76 -1.73 -6.31
C GLN A 62 9.69 -0.82 -5.07
N GLN A 63 8.63 -0.94 -4.28
CA GLN A 63 8.48 -0.15 -3.05
C GLN A 63 9.59 -0.47 -2.05
N LEU A 64 9.86 -1.75 -1.79
CA LEU A 64 10.97 -2.15 -0.91
C LEU A 64 12.32 -1.61 -1.41
N ASN A 65 12.57 -1.66 -2.72
CA ASN A 65 13.79 -1.11 -3.31
C ASN A 65 13.94 0.40 -3.06
N VAL A 66 12.86 1.18 -3.15
CA VAL A 66 12.91 2.61 -2.81
C VAL A 66 13.17 2.80 -1.31
N ILE A 67 12.55 2.00 -0.45
CA ILE A 67 12.75 2.05 1.00
C ILE A 67 14.21 1.78 1.37
N THR A 68 14.93 0.94 0.62
CA THR A 68 16.36 0.67 0.89
C THR A 68 17.25 1.92 0.89
N LYS A 69 16.84 3.02 0.22
CA LYS A 69 17.56 4.30 0.24
C LYS A 69 17.70 4.88 1.66
N GLY A 70 16.67 4.75 2.49
CA GLY A 70 16.68 5.17 3.90
C GLY A 70 16.99 4.04 4.88
N TYR A 71 16.86 2.78 4.44
CA TYR A 71 16.96 1.59 5.28
C TYR A 71 17.85 0.51 4.63
N PRO A 72 19.19 0.68 4.62
CA PRO A 72 20.12 -0.18 3.89
C PRO A 72 20.22 -1.62 4.44
N LEU A 73 19.66 -1.88 5.62
CA LEU A 73 19.55 -3.24 6.19
C LEU A 73 18.55 -4.13 5.45
N ILE A 74 17.64 -3.53 4.68
CA ILE A 74 16.69 -4.27 3.84
C ILE A 74 17.40 -4.60 2.53
N PRO A 75 17.55 -5.90 2.18
CA PRO A 75 18.18 -6.29 0.93
C PRO A 75 17.46 -5.74 -0.30
N LYS A 76 18.23 -5.26 -1.27
CA LYS A 76 17.71 -4.87 -2.58
C LYS A 76 17.25 -6.11 -3.35
N LEU A 77 16.12 -5.99 -4.05
CA LEU A 77 15.45 -7.06 -4.78
C LEU A 77 15.53 -6.85 -6.30
N VAL A 78 15.39 -7.95 -7.03
CA VAL A 78 15.05 -7.92 -8.45
C VAL A 78 13.54 -7.69 -8.56
N GLU A 79 13.12 -6.77 -9.43
CA GLU A 79 11.71 -6.40 -9.64
C GLU A 79 11.08 -7.26 -10.74
N ASP A 80 11.12 -8.58 -10.56
CA ASP A 80 10.68 -9.58 -11.54
C ASP A 80 9.22 -10.02 -11.37
N GLY A 81 8.56 -9.63 -10.28
CA GLY A 81 7.22 -10.07 -9.93
C GLY A 81 7.16 -11.50 -9.38
N ILE A 82 8.29 -12.07 -8.96
CA ILE A 82 8.38 -13.43 -8.42
C ILE A 82 8.76 -13.36 -6.94
N PHE A 83 7.89 -13.91 -6.08
CA PHE A 83 8.16 -13.98 -4.66
C PHE A 83 9.02 -15.21 -4.37
N GLY A 84 10.35 -15.05 -4.44
CA GLY A 84 11.32 -16.08 -4.09
C GLY A 84 11.85 -15.96 -2.66
N LYS A 85 12.82 -16.82 -2.30
CA LYS A 85 13.48 -16.79 -0.98
C LYS A 85 14.11 -15.45 -0.64
N LYS A 86 14.73 -14.78 -1.62
CA LYS A 86 15.32 -13.44 -1.43
C LYS A 86 14.25 -12.39 -1.08
N THR A 87 13.09 -12.46 -1.72
CA THR A 87 11.94 -11.60 -1.42
C THR A 87 11.43 -11.86 -0.01
N GLU A 88 11.31 -13.13 0.40
CA GLU A 88 10.93 -13.51 1.76
C GLU A 88 11.90 -12.95 2.81
N GLU A 89 13.21 -13.09 2.59
CA GLU A 89 14.24 -12.56 3.48
C GLU A 89 14.13 -11.03 3.63
N ALA A 90 13.94 -10.32 2.51
CA ALA A 90 13.76 -8.87 2.55
C ALA A 90 12.49 -8.45 3.29
N VAL A 91 11.39 -9.19 3.11
CA VAL A 91 10.14 -8.96 3.86
C VAL A 91 10.35 -9.22 5.35
N LYS A 92 11.05 -10.30 5.75
CA LYS A 92 11.38 -10.55 7.16
C LYS A 92 12.22 -9.42 7.77
N LYS A 93 13.20 -8.91 7.02
CA LYS A 93 14.01 -7.77 7.47
C LYS A 93 13.19 -6.50 7.61
N PHE A 94 12.35 -6.19 6.62
CA PHE A 94 11.40 -5.08 6.70
C PHE A 94 10.50 -5.20 7.94
N GLN A 95 9.88 -6.36 8.14
CA GLN A 95 9.01 -6.63 9.29
C GLN A 95 9.75 -6.40 10.61
N GLY A 96 10.98 -6.90 10.73
CA GLY A 96 11.81 -6.69 11.91
C GLY A 96 12.15 -5.22 12.17
N VAL A 97 12.50 -4.47 11.13
CA VAL A 97 12.84 -3.04 11.24
C VAL A 97 11.64 -2.22 11.72
N PHE A 98 10.43 -2.57 11.28
CA PHE A 98 9.20 -1.81 11.58
C PHE A 98 8.30 -2.46 12.64
N GLY A 99 8.85 -3.38 13.45
CA GLY A 99 8.16 -3.96 14.61
C GLY A 99 6.97 -4.87 14.27
N LEU A 100 6.93 -5.43 13.06
CA LEU A 100 5.94 -6.41 12.64
C LEU A 100 6.42 -7.84 12.96
N PRO A 101 5.50 -8.83 13.08
CA PRO A 101 5.86 -10.24 13.12
C PRO A 101 6.70 -10.64 11.89
N GLN A 102 7.86 -11.27 12.10
CA GLN A 102 8.81 -11.64 11.04
C GLN A 102 8.40 -12.92 10.29
N THR A 103 7.20 -12.95 9.73
CA THR A 103 6.63 -14.10 9.02
C THR A 103 7.28 -14.32 7.65
N GLY A 104 7.80 -13.26 7.01
CA GLY A 104 8.22 -13.26 5.61
C GLY A 104 7.06 -13.28 4.61
N ILE A 105 5.84 -13.14 5.11
CA ILE A 105 4.61 -13.09 4.31
C ILE A 105 4.14 -11.64 4.29
N VAL A 106 3.76 -11.14 3.11
CA VAL A 106 3.12 -9.83 2.98
C VAL A 106 1.62 -10.02 3.08
N ASP A 107 1.13 -9.96 4.32
CA ASP A 107 -0.29 -9.90 4.67
C ASP A 107 -0.83 -8.45 4.59
N TYR A 108 -2.10 -8.26 4.93
CA TYR A 108 -2.74 -6.94 4.90
C TYR A 108 -1.95 -5.88 5.72
N PRO A 109 -1.61 -6.10 7.01
CA PRO A 109 -0.81 -5.15 7.77
C PRO A 109 0.56 -4.85 7.15
N THR A 110 1.27 -5.89 6.69
CA THR A 110 2.60 -5.72 6.08
C THR A 110 2.51 -4.90 4.80
N TRP A 111 1.52 -5.16 3.94
CA TRP A 111 1.31 -4.40 2.68
C TRP A 111 1.16 -2.90 2.94
N TYR A 112 0.27 -2.53 3.86
CA TYR A 112 0.03 -1.11 4.16
C TYR A 112 1.20 -0.46 4.88
N LYS A 113 1.94 -1.20 5.71
CA LYS A 113 3.17 -0.67 6.31
C LYS A 113 4.24 -0.40 5.24
N ILE A 114 4.42 -1.29 4.26
CA ILE A 114 5.35 -1.04 3.13
C ILE A 114 4.94 0.23 2.38
N SER A 115 3.65 0.35 2.03
CA SER A 115 3.11 1.51 1.34
C SER A 115 3.31 2.83 2.11
N GLU A 116 3.04 2.83 3.42
CA GLU A 116 3.26 3.99 4.30
C GLU A 116 4.73 4.44 4.30
N ILE A 117 5.66 3.51 4.51
CA ILE A 117 7.09 3.81 4.56
C ILE A 117 7.60 4.25 3.19
N TYR A 118 7.12 3.63 2.11
CA TYR A 118 7.44 4.02 0.74
C TYR A 118 7.10 5.50 0.50
N VAL A 119 5.90 5.94 0.86
CA VAL A 119 5.47 7.35 0.73
C VAL A 119 6.35 8.28 1.58
N GLY A 120 6.70 7.85 2.80
CA GLY A 120 7.59 8.61 3.66
C GLY A 120 8.98 8.81 3.04
N VAL A 121 9.58 7.75 2.50
CA VAL A 121 10.91 7.79 1.89
C VAL A 121 10.91 8.51 0.54
N SER A 122 9.88 8.33 -0.29
CA SER A 122 9.81 8.96 -1.62
C SER A 122 9.74 10.49 -1.52
N ARG A 123 8.96 11.01 -0.57
CA ARG A 123 8.86 12.47 -0.34
C ARG A 123 10.18 13.08 0.14
N ILE A 124 10.96 12.35 0.93
CA ILE A 124 12.28 12.82 1.36
C ILE A 124 13.23 12.92 0.15
N ALA A 125 13.14 11.95 -0.77
CA ALA A 125 13.98 11.92 -1.97
C ALA A 125 13.63 13.01 -3.00
N GLU A 126 12.42 13.55 -2.99
CA GLU A 126 12.00 14.68 -3.84
C GLU A 126 12.48 16.05 -3.34
N LEU A 127 12.96 16.12 -2.09
CA LEU A 127 13.41 17.37 -1.44
C LEU A 127 14.94 17.58 -1.52
N GLN A 128 15.68 16.68 -2.17
CA GLN A 128 17.12 16.78 -2.39
C GLN A 128 17.44 17.14 -3.83
#